data_AF-A0A947AU58-F1
#
_entry.id   AF-A0A947AU58-F1
#
_cell.length_a   1.000
_cell.length_b   1.000
_cell.length_c   1.000
_cell.angle_alpha   90.00
_cell.angle_beta   90.00
_cell.angle_gamma   90.00
#
_symmetry.space_group_name_H-M   'P 1'
#
loop_
_entity.id
_entity.type
_entity.pdbx_description
1 polymer ?
#
loop_
_entity_poly.entity_id
_entity_poly.type
_entity_poly.pdbx_seq_one_letter_code
_entity_poly.pdbx_strand_id
1 'polypeptide(L)'
;MMRSTLRQVMILLTTMCCILSIAGAEPPTDLAETVRQEAADGKYQLIDVENLWELYQDSSREILLIDTRQGWEYRTGHIAGAEHFSMEPTWFSRLIQRHALAQALGSDKSRILIFY
;
A
#
# COMPACT_ATOMS: atom_id res chain seq x y z
N MET A 1 -41.22 25.22 -9.21
CA MET A 1 -41.23 23.80 -9.61
C MET A 1 -39.85 23.24 -10.00
N MET A 2 -39.02 23.95 -10.78
CA MET A 2 -37.74 23.39 -11.29
C MET A 2 -36.61 23.25 -10.25
N ARG A 3 -36.67 23.96 -9.12
CA ARG A 3 -35.65 23.91 -8.05
C ARG A 3 -35.83 22.75 -7.06
N SER A 4 -37.06 22.25 -6.90
CA SER A 4 -37.36 21.12 -6.01
C SER A 4 -37.01 19.77 -6.64
N THR A 5 -37.17 19.65 -7.96
CA THR A 5 -36.78 18.46 -8.73
C THR A 5 -35.26 18.28 -8.77
N LEU A 6 -34.49 19.36 -8.94
CA LEU A 6 -33.03 19.33 -8.85
C LEU A 6 -32.53 18.85 -7.47
N ARG A 7 -33.16 19.32 -6.38
CA ARG A 7 -32.82 18.92 -5.01
C ARG A 7 -33.08 17.44 -4.76
N GLN A 8 -34.20 16.91 -5.27
CA GLN A 8 -34.55 15.49 -5.14
C GLN A 8 -33.61 14.58 -5.92
N VAL A 9 -33.22 14.97 -7.14
CA VAL A 9 -32.25 14.23 -7.96
C VAL A 9 -30.88 14.19 -7.28
N MET A 10 -30.45 15.32 -6.68
CA MET A 10 -29.16 15.38 -5.98
C MET A 10 -29.14 14.51 -4.72
N ILE A 11 -30.23 14.47 -3.95
CA ILE A 11 -30.35 13.60 -2.77
C ILE A 11 -30.28 12.13 -3.21
N LEU A 12 -31.04 11.75 -4.24
CA LEU A 12 -31.05 10.39 -4.79
C LEU A 12 -29.67 9.93 -5.26
N LEU A 13 -28.94 10.77 -6.01
CA LEU A 13 -27.57 10.50 -6.46
C LEU A 13 -26.59 10.32 -5.29
N THR A 14 -26.73 11.14 -4.25
CA THR A 14 -25.85 11.05 -3.06
C THR A 14 -26.12 9.77 -2.28
N THR A 15 -27.39 9.42 -2.06
CA THR A 15 -27.75 8.15 -1.40
C THR A 15 -27.35 6.92 -2.22
N MET A 16 -27.49 6.96 -3.55
CA MET A 16 -27.08 5.86 -4.42
C MET A 16 -25.57 5.65 -4.41
N CYS A 17 -24.78 6.74 -4.36
CA CYS A 17 -23.34 6.67 -4.23
C CYS A 17 -22.90 6.05 -2.89
N CYS A 18 -23.63 6.32 -1.79
CA CYS A 18 -23.33 5.75 -0.48
C CYS A 18 -23.64 4.24 -0.37
N ILE A 19 -24.60 3.71 -1.13
CA ILE A 19 -24.99 2.29 -1.06
C ILE A 19 -24.04 1.40 -1.87
N LEU A 20 -23.39 1.94 -2.92
CA LEU A 20 -22.49 1.17 -3.78
C LEU A 20 -21.11 0.88 -3.18
N SER A 21 -20.77 1.43 -2.01
CA SER A 21 -19.44 1.26 -1.39
C SER A 21 -19.32 0.07 -0.43
N ILE A 22 -20.36 -0.76 -0.26
CA ILE A 22 -20.40 -1.84 0.75
C ILE A 22 -20.21 -3.24 0.13
N ALA A 23 -19.78 -3.34 -1.12
CA ALA A 23 -19.40 -4.63 -1.69
C ALA A 23 -18.03 -5.07 -1.12
N GLY A 24 -18.05 -5.86 -0.04
CA GLY A 24 -16.86 -6.55 0.44
C GLY A 24 -16.39 -7.57 -0.59
N ALA A 25 -15.09 -7.56 -0.92
CA ALA A 25 -14.51 -8.54 -1.81
C ALA A 25 -14.51 -9.92 -1.14
N GLU A 26 -15.01 -10.95 -1.83
CA GLU A 26 -14.88 -12.32 -1.35
C GLU A 26 -13.40 -12.74 -1.34
N PRO A 27 -12.96 -13.51 -0.32
CA PRO A 27 -11.59 -13.97 -0.27
C PRO A 27 -11.30 -14.87 -1.48
N PRO A 28 -10.16 -14.67 -2.18
CA PRO A 28 -9.83 -15.44 -3.36
C PRO A 28 -9.65 -16.92 -3.04
N THR A 29 -10.13 -17.79 -3.94
CA THR A 29 -10.01 -19.26 -3.82
C THR A 29 -8.55 -19.74 -3.86
N ASP A 30 -7.66 -18.98 -4.50
CA ASP A 30 -6.21 -19.20 -4.49
C ASP A 30 -5.48 -17.89 -4.12
N LEU A 31 -5.18 -17.76 -2.83
CA LEU A 31 -4.49 -16.60 -2.27
C LEU A 31 -3.10 -16.43 -2.87
N ALA A 32 -2.37 -17.52 -3.12
CA ALA A 32 -0.99 -17.45 -3.60
C ALA A 32 -0.96 -16.92 -5.03
N GLU A 33 -1.85 -17.39 -5.89
CA GLU A 33 -1.98 -16.87 -7.24
C GLU A 33 -2.45 -15.42 -7.26
N THR A 34 -3.38 -15.06 -6.37
CA THR A 34 -3.85 -13.66 -6.26
C THR A 34 -2.72 -12.71 -5.87
N VAL A 35 -1.85 -13.11 -4.93
CA VAL A 35 -0.69 -12.30 -4.53
C VAL A 35 0.33 -12.16 -5.66
N ARG A 36 0.54 -13.20 -6.48
CA ARG A 36 1.40 -13.11 -7.68
C ARG A 36 0.83 -12.17 -8.73
N GLN A 37 -0.48 -12.22 -8.96
CA GLN A 37 -1.16 -11.34 -9.90
C GLN A 37 -1.10 -9.87 -9.46
N GLU A 38 -1.39 -9.59 -8.19
CA GLU A 38 -1.25 -8.24 -7.61
C GLU A 38 0.19 -7.72 -7.76
N ALA A 39 1.20 -8.56 -7.54
CA ALA A 39 2.60 -8.20 -7.73
C ALA A 39 2.92 -7.85 -9.19
N ALA A 40 2.41 -8.64 -10.14
CA ALA A 40 2.57 -8.38 -11.56
C ALA A 40 1.91 -7.06 -11.99
N ASP A 41 0.66 -6.82 -11.55
CA ASP A 41 -0.09 -5.60 -11.84
C ASP A 41 0.55 -4.36 -11.20
N GLY A 42 1.03 -4.51 -9.96
CA GLY A 42 1.75 -3.49 -9.21
C GLY A 42 3.19 -3.26 -9.66
N LYS A 43 3.70 -4.09 -10.59
CA LYS A 43 5.07 -4.03 -11.13
C LYS A 43 6.15 -4.14 -10.05
N TYR A 44 5.91 -4.97 -9.04
CA TYR A 44 6.88 -5.33 -8.02
C TYR A 44 7.11 -6.84 -7.98
N GLN A 45 8.17 -7.26 -7.30
CA GLN A 45 8.51 -8.66 -7.14
C GLN A 45 8.24 -9.10 -5.70
N LEU A 46 7.76 -10.33 -5.55
CA LEU A 46 7.71 -10.98 -4.25
C LEU A 46 9.10 -11.50 -3.92
N ILE A 47 9.46 -11.42 -2.65
CA ILE A 47 10.71 -11.96 -2.12
C ILE A 47 10.37 -12.85 -0.92
N ASP A 48 11.01 -14.00 -0.83
CA ASP A 48 10.91 -14.89 0.34
C ASP A 48 11.95 -14.50 1.40
N VAL A 49 11.86 -15.15 2.56
CA VAL A 49 12.68 -14.82 3.72
C VAL A 49 14.14 -15.18 3.47
N GLU A 50 14.40 -16.29 2.79
CA GLU A 50 15.73 -16.78 2.48
C GLU A 50 16.48 -15.82 1.54
N ASN A 51 15.85 -15.44 0.42
CA ASN A 51 16.43 -14.48 -0.52
C ASN A 51 16.59 -13.10 0.12
N LEU A 52 15.65 -12.67 0.98
CA LEU A 52 15.78 -11.43 1.73
C LEU A 52 17.01 -11.47 2.65
N TRP A 53 17.22 -12.59 3.35
CA TRP A 53 18.36 -12.76 4.24
C TRP A 53 19.70 -12.77 3.50
N GLU A 54 19.74 -13.36 2.30
CA GLU A 54 20.92 -13.31 1.42
C GLU A 54 21.22 -11.87 0.98
N LEU A 55 20.21 -11.13 0.49
CA LEU A 55 20.37 -9.72 0.12
C LEU A 55 20.77 -8.84 1.30
N TYR A 56 20.24 -9.11 2.48
CA TYR A 56 20.51 -8.33 3.69
C TYR A 56 21.97 -8.48 4.17
N GLN A 57 22.58 -9.64 3.94
CA GLN A 57 23.99 -9.88 4.28
C GLN A 57 24.96 -9.38 3.20
N ASP A 58 24.49 -9.21 1.96
CA ASP A 58 25.32 -8.74 0.85
C ASP A 58 25.56 -7.23 0.93
N SER A 59 26.65 -6.86 1.61
CA SER A 59 27.11 -5.46 1.72
C SER A 59 27.44 -4.77 0.40
N SER A 60 27.51 -5.50 -0.73
CA SER A 60 27.75 -4.91 -2.05
C SER A 60 26.48 -4.37 -2.70
N ARG A 61 25.30 -4.72 -2.18
CA ARG A 61 24.00 -4.25 -2.68
C ARG A 61 23.44 -3.21 -1.72
N GLU A 62 23.08 -2.06 -2.25
CA GLU A 62 22.37 -1.06 -1.48
C GLU A 62 20.88 -1.42 -1.43
N ILE A 63 20.42 -1.80 -0.24
CA ILE A 63 19.02 -2.10 0.04
C ILE A 63 18.43 -1.01 0.95
N LEU A 64 17.14 -0.71 0.75
CA LEU A 64 16.34 0.07 1.68
C LEU A 64 15.14 -0.78 2.10
N LEU A 65 15.07 -1.09 3.38
CA LEU A 65 13.95 -1.78 4.00
C LEU A 65 12.92 -0.75 4.48
N ILE A 66 11.65 -0.95 4.13
CA ILE A 66 10.55 -0.08 4.52
C ILE A 66 9.51 -0.90 5.26
N ASP A 67 9.35 -0.61 6.54
CA ASP A 67 8.32 -1.19 7.40
C ASP A 67 7.04 -0.38 7.26
N THR A 68 6.00 -1.00 6.70
CA THR A 68 4.72 -0.32 6.41
C THR A 68 3.68 -0.45 7.53
N ARG A 69 4.03 -1.18 8.60
CA ARG A 69 3.12 -1.50 9.71
C ARG A 69 2.81 -0.28 10.57
N GLN A 70 1.93 -0.46 11.54
CA GLN A 70 1.60 0.60 12.49
C GLN A 70 2.81 0.89 13.40
N GLY A 71 2.95 2.14 13.83
CA GLY A 71 4.14 2.55 14.59
C GLY A 71 4.33 1.83 15.92
N TRP A 72 3.27 1.27 16.51
CA TRP A 72 3.40 0.45 17.70
C TRP A 72 4.09 -0.90 17.40
N GLU A 73 3.80 -1.52 16.25
CA GLU A 73 4.45 -2.76 15.81
C GLU A 73 5.93 -2.55 15.55
N TYR A 74 6.27 -1.48 14.82
CA TYR A 74 7.66 -1.12 14.54
C TYR A 74 8.49 -0.96 15.82
N ARG A 75 7.91 -0.32 16.86
CA ARG A 75 8.59 -0.14 18.16
C ARG A 75 8.80 -1.44 18.93
N THR A 76 7.95 -2.44 18.75
CA THR A 76 8.09 -3.74 19.44
C THR A 76 9.13 -4.65 18.81
N GLY A 77 9.46 -4.43 17.54
CA GLY A 77 10.48 -5.17 16.81
C GLY A 77 10.36 -4.97 15.31
N HIS A 78 11.47 -4.69 14.66
CA HIS A 78 11.58 -4.51 13.21
C HIS A 78 12.94 -5.01 12.72
N ILE A 79 13.08 -5.18 11.41
CA ILE A 79 14.37 -5.56 10.82
C ILE A 79 15.33 -4.37 11.00
N ALA A 80 16.52 -4.63 11.55
CA ALA A 80 17.47 -3.56 11.82
C ALA A 80 17.81 -2.76 10.55
N GLY A 81 17.85 -1.44 10.66
CA GLY A 81 18.07 -0.54 9.53
C GLY A 81 16.85 -0.26 8.65
N ALA A 82 15.67 -0.82 8.96
CA ALA A 82 14.43 -0.49 8.26
C ALA A 82 13.92 0.91 8.62
N GLU A 83 13.50 1.66 7.61
CA GLU A 83 12.77 2.91 7.78
C GLU A 83 11.28 2.63 8.02
N HIS A 84 10.68 3.35 8.97
CA HIS A 84 9.25 3.20 9.25
C HIS A 84 8.42 4.17 8.41
N PHE A 85 7.47 3.64 7.65
CA PHE A 85 6.50 4.43 6.89
C PHE A 85 5.10 3.82 6.96
N SER A 86 4.33 4.20 7.97
CA SER A 86 2.96 3.71 8.12
C SER A 86 2.01 4.38 7.13
N MET A 87 1.29 3.59 6.35
CA MET A 87 0.29 4.10 5.40
C MET A 87 -0.96 3.23 5.44
N GLU A 88 -2.12 3.89 5.60
CA GLU A 88 -3.40 3.20 5.44
C GLU A 88 -3.55 2.70 3.99
N PRO A 89 -4.03 1.46 3.76
CA PRO A 89 -4.13 0.83 2.44
C PRO A 89 -5.32 1.36 1.62
N THR A 90 -5.54 2.67 1.64
CA THR A 90 -6.61 3.34 0.91
C THR A 90 -6.06 4.17 -0.24
N TRP A 91 -6.82 4.25 -1.34
CA TRP A 91 -6.43 5.05 -2.52
C TRP A 91 -6.21 6.53 -2.17
N PHE A 92 -7.02 7.07 -1.25
CA PHE A 92 -6.93 8.46 -0.78
C PHE A 92 -5.66 8.70 0.03
N SER A 93 -5.32 7.77 0.93
CA SER A 93 -4.07 7.77 1.68
C SER A 93 -2.86 7.74 0.74
N ARG A 94 -2.85 6.83 -0.25
CA ARG A 94 -1.79 6.76 -1.28
C ARG A 94 -1.60 8.10 -2.00
N LEU A 95 -2.70 8.77 -2.35
CA LEU A 95 -2.64 10.04 -3.07
C LEU A 95 -2.04 11.17 -2.22
N ILE A 96 -2.47 11.30 -0.96
CA ILE A 96 -2.00 12.34 -0.05
C ILE A 96 -0.56 12.10 0.37
N GLN A 97 -0.21 10.84 0.66
CA GLN A 97 1.07 10.47 1.24
C GLN A 97 2.18 10.30 0.21
N ARG A 98 1.88 10.38 -1.10
CA ARG A 98 2.87 10.23 -2.18
C ARG A 98 4.15 11.05 -1.98
N HIS A 99 4.02 12.27 -1.45
CA HIS A 99 5.16 13.16 -1.27
C HIS A 99 5.98 12.78 -0.04
N ALA A 100 5.32 12.42 1.07
CA ALA A 100 5.98 11.92 2.26
C ALA A 100 6.72 10.61 1.97
N LEU A 101 6.10 9.70 1.21
CA LEU A 101 6.74 8.47 0.76
C LEU A 101 7.95 8.78 -0.12
N ALA A 102 7.83 9.70 -1.08
CA ALA A 102 8.96 10.07 -1.93
C ALA A 102 10.14 10.67 -1.13
N GLN A 103 9.87 11.39 -0.05
CA GLN A 103 10.91 11.90 0.85
C GLN A 103 11.56 10.77 1.65
N ALA A 104 10.78 9.86 2.22
CA ALA A 104 11.30 8.69 2.94
C ALA A 104 12.18 7.81 2.02
N LEU A 105 11.71 7.54 0.79
CA LEU A 105 12.48 6.78 -0.20
C LEU A 105 13.75 7.48 -0.70
N GLY A 106 13.92 8.78 -0.43
CA GLY A 106 15.07 9.55 -0.86
C GLY A 106 15.21 9.72 -2.38
N SER A 107 16.26 10.44 -2.77
CA SER A 107 16.59 10.76 -4.16
C SER A 107 17.27 9.62 -4.92
N ASP A 108 17.91 8.71 -4.20
CA ASP A 108 18.62 7.58 -4.80
C ASP A 108 17.63 6.49 -5.27
N LYS A 109 17.63 6.26 -6.58
CA LYS A 109 16.77 5.28 -7.27
C LYS A 109 17.51 4.01 -7.69
N SER A 110 18.81 3.88 -7.40
CA SER A 110 19.59 2.67 -7.68
C SER A 110 19.43 1.58 -6.62
N ARG A 111 18.95 1.95 -5.43
CA ARG A 111 18.76 1.02 -4.31
C ARG A 111 17.60 0.07 -4.55
N ILE A 112 17.74 -1.15 -4.06
CA ILE A 112 16.64 -2.12 -4.04
C ILE A 112 15.72 -1.73 -2.88
N LEU A 113 14.45 -1.44 -3.18
CA LEU A 113 13.43 -1.14 -2.19
C LEU A 113 12.69 -2.42 -1.81
N ILE A 114 12.62 -2.71 -0.51
CA ILE A 114 11.91 -3.88 0.00
C ILE A 114 10.89 -3.40 1.03
N PHE A 115 9.61 -3.54 0.69
CA PHE A 115 8.49 -3.22 1.59
C PHE A 115 8.02 -4.48 2.30
N TYR A 116 7.73 -4.36 3.60
CA TYR A 116 7.18 -5.43 4.42
C TYR A 116 6.19 -4.94 5.47
#